data_AF-Q4RB56-F1
#
_entry.id   AF-Q4RB56-F1
#
_cell.length_a   1.000
_cell.length_b   1.000
_cell.length_c   1.000
_cell.angle_alpha   90.00
_cell.angle_beta   90.00
_cell.angle_gamma   90.00
#
_symmetry.space_group_name_H-M   'P 1'
#
loop_
_entity.id
_entity.type
_entity.pdbx_description
1 polymer ?
#
loop_
_entity_poly.entity_id
_entity_poly.type
_entity_poly.pdbx_seq_one_letter_code
_entity_poly.pdbx_strand_id
1 'polypeptide(L)' 'MSASAVYVLDLKGKVLVCRNYRGDVDMSEIEHFMTLLMDKEEEGTLSPILAHGGVRFMWIKHNNLYCIP' A
#
# COMPACT_ATOMS: atom_id res chain seq x y z
N MET A 1 17.24 -1.22 1.09
CA MET A 1 15.90 -1.25 1.71
C MET A 1 15.12 -2.31 0.98
N SER A 2 14.56 -3.30 1.69
CA SER A 2 13.94 -4.49 1.08
C SER A 2 12.47 -4.55 1.48
N ALA A 3 11.62 -5.01 0.57
CA ALA A 3 10.21 -5.27 0.79
C ALA A 3 9.97 -6.19 2.01
N SER A 4 9.06 -5.81 2.90
CA SER A 4 8.57 -6.68 3.98
C SER A 4 7.48 -7.62 3.46
N ALA A 5 6.51 -7.05 2.77
CA ALA A 5 5.41 -7.75 2.13
C ALA A 5 5.04 -7.03 0.83
N VAL A 6 4.68 -7.80 -0.20
CA VAL A 6 4.20 -7.26 -1.48
C VAL A 6 2.71 -7.55 -1.61
N TYR A 7 1.94 -6.55 -2.03
CA TYR A 7 0.51 -6.65 -2.30
C TYR A 7 0.19 -6.21 -3.73
N VAL A 8 -0.81 -6.85 -4.32
CA VAL A 8 -1.49 -6.41 -5.54
C VAL A 8 -2.96 -6.24 -5.19
N LEU A 9 -3.46 -5.01 -5.31
CA LEU A 9 -4.85 -4.65 -5.03
C LEU A 9 -5.59 -4.30 -6.32
N ASP A 10 -6.90 -4.46 -6.32
CA ASP A 10 -7.77 -3.86 -7.33
C ASP A 10 -8.03 -2.36 -7.06
N LEU A 11 -8.78 -1.70 -7.94
CA LEU A 11 -9.14 -0.28 -7.80
C LEU A 11 -9.97 0.03 -6.54
N LYS A 12 -10.60 -0.97 -5.91
CA LYS A 12 -11.39 -0.82 -4.69
C LYS A 12 -10.55 -1.10 -3.43
N GLY A 13 -9.27 -1.40 -3.58
CA GLY A 13 -8.37 -1.76 -2.48
C GLY A 13 -8.46 -3.21 -2.04
N LYS A 14 -9.21 -4.07 -2.74
CA LYS A 14 -9.28 -5.48 -2.40
C LYS A 14 -7.97 -6.15 -2.74
N VAL A 15 -7.40 -6.87 -1.78
CA VAL A 15 -6.21 -7.70 -1.98
C VAL A 15 -6.51 -8.82 -2.97
N LEU A 16 -5.83 -8.81 -4.12
CA LEU A 16 -5.88 -9.87 -5.12
C LEU A 16 -4.79 -10.91 -4.87
N VAL A 17 -3.58 -10.44 -4.58
CA VAL A 17 -2.42 -11.27 -4.26
C VAL A 17 -1.65 -10.59 -3.12
N CYS A 18 -1.20 -11.36 -2.15
CA CYS A 18 -0.27 -10.88 -1.14
C CYS A 18 0.85 -11.90 -0.90
N ARG A 19 2.02 -11.39 -0.54
CA ARG A 19 3.16 -12.20 -0.14
C ARG A 19 3.93 -11.53 0.98
N ASN A 20 3.95 -12.15 2.14
CA ASN A 20 4.83 -11.75 3.25
C ASN A 20 6.20 -12.41 3.07
N TYR A 21 7.28 -11.62 3.12
CA TYR A 21 8.66 -12.09 3.01
C TYR A 21 9.40 -12.09 4.33
N ARG A 22 9.07 -11.18 5.26
CA ARG A 22 9.87 -10.91 6.46
C ARG A 22 9.13 -11.11 7.78
N GLY A 23 7.81 -11.00 7.80
CA GLY A 23 7.00 -11.11 9.00
C GLY A 23 7.15 -9.96 10.00
N ASP A 24 7.82 -8.87 9.60
CA ASP A 24 8.08 -7.68 10.44
C ASP A 24 7.03 -6.57 10.29
N VAL A 25 6.04 -6.76 9.42
CA VAL A 25 4.86 -5.88 9.27
C VAL A 25 3.60 -6.74 9.38
N ASP A 26 2.62 -6.29 10.16
CA ASP A 26 1.31 -6.95 10.25
C ASP A 26 0.58 -6.85 8.90
N MET A 27 -0.01 -7.97 8.45
CA MET A 27 -0.70 -8.00 7.17
C MET A 27 -1.96 -7.14 7.14
N SER A 28 -2.55 -6.83 8.30
CA SER A 28 -3.72 -5.95 8.43
C SER A 28 -3.42 -4.48 8.12
N GLU A 29 -2.14 -4.06 8.14
CA GLU A 29 -1.75 -2.68 7.83
C GLU A 29 -2.18 -2.24 6.43
N ILE A 30 -2.30 -3.19 5.48
CA ILE A 30 -2.75 -2.88 4.11
C ILE A 30 -4.17 -2.31 4.07
N GLU A 31 -5.00 -2.57 5.07
CA GLU A 31 -6.38 -2.05 5.14
C GLU A 31 -6.42 -0.52 5.26
N HIS A 32 -5.35 0.09 5.80
CA HIS A 32 -5.22 1.55 5.92
C HIS A 32 -4.78 2.24 4.62
N PHE A 33 -4.24 1.48 3.65
CA PHE A 33 -3.63 2.05 2.45
C PHE A 33 -4.61 2.89 1.63
N MET A 34 -5.83 2.39 1.38
CA MET A 34 -6.79 3.11 0.54
C MET A 34 -7.26 4.41 1.17
N THR A 35 -7.50 4.41 2.49
CA THR A 35 -7.88 5.63 3.23
C THR A 35 -6.77 6.67 3.13
N LEU A 36 -5.52 6.28 3.40
CA LEU A 36 -4.37 7.19 3.29
C LEU A 36 -4.16 7.72 1.88
N LEU A 37 -4.39 6.88 0.86
CA LEU A 37 -4.29 7.27 -0.53
C LEU A 37 -5.32 8.35 -0.86
N MET A 38 -6.57 8.15 -0.46
CA MET A 38 -7.67 9.10 -0.67
C MET A 38 -7.41 10.41 0.06
N ASP A 39 -7.03 10.36 1.35
CA ASP A 39 -6.72 11.55 2.14
C ASP A 39 -5.61 12.38 1.48
N LYS A 40 -4.55 11.74 1.00
CA LYS A 40 -3.42 12.44 0.35
C LYS A 40 -3.75 12.95 -1.05
N GLU A 41 -4.65 12.28 -1.77
CA GLU A 41 -5.18 12.75 -3.04
C GLU A 41 -6.05 14.00 -2.84
N GLU A 42 -6.91 14.02 -1.83
CA GLU A 42 -7.75 15.18 -1.47
C GLU A 42 -6.92 16.39 -1.01
N GLU A 43 -5.86 16.16 -0.24
CA GLU A 43 -4.92 17.21 0.17
C GLU A 43 -4.02 17.72 -0.97
N GLY A 44 -4.01 17.04 -2.13
CA GLY A 44 -3.09 17.34 -3.23
C GLY A 44 -1.62 17.07 -2.90
N THR A 45 -1.33 16.27 -1.86
CA THR A 45 0.02 15.92 -1.40
C THR A 45 0.39 14.47 -1.71
N LEU A 46 -0.25 13.89 -2.73
CA LEU A 46 -0.05 12.52 -3.16
C LEU A 46 1.43 12.22 -3.43
N SER A 47 1.92 11.14 -2.81
CA SER A 47 3.30 10.69 -2.88
C SER A 47 3.32 9.19 -3.18
N PRO A 48 4.31 8.69 -3.95
CA PRO A 48 4.49 7.25 -4.19
C PRO A 48 4.88 6.48 -2.92
N ILE A 49 5.11 7.19 -1.81
CA ILE A 49 5.36 6.63 -0.49
C ILE A 49 4.35 7.22 0.48
N LEU A 50 3.52 6.35 1.08
CA LEU A 50 2.60 6.69 2.16
C LEU A 50 3.11 6.14 3.48
N ALA A 51 2.61 6.69 4.59
CA ALA A 51 3.04 6.33 5.93
C ALA A 51 1.85 6.12 6.86
N HIS A 52 1.88 5.02 7.61
CA HIS A 52 0.97 4.76 8.73
C HIS A 52 1.82 4.35 9.94
N GLY A 53 1.95 5.25 10.92
CA GLY A 53 2.87 5.05 12.04
C GLY A 53 4.29 4.68 11.59
N GLY A 54 4.75 3.49 11.97
CA GLY A 54 6.06 2.94 11.63
C GLY A 54 6.13 2.27 10.25
N VAL A 55 5.00 2.05 9.57
CA VAL A 55 4.93 1.36 8.28
C VAL A 55 5.03 2.37 7.14
N ARG A 56 5.65 1.96 6.04
CA ARG A 56 5.78 2.73 4.80
C ARG A 56 5.22 1.89 3.66
N PHE A 57 4.25 2.44 2.93
CA PHE A 57 3.71 1.84 1.72
C PHE A 57 4.35 2.51 0.52
N MET A 58 5.32 1.84 -0.11
CA MET A 58 5.69 2.19 -1.48
C MET A 58 4.61 1.66 -2.41
N TRP A 59 4.19 2.42 -3.40
CA TRP A 59 3.14 1.97 -4.31
C TRP A 59 3.30 2.52 -5.71
N ILE A 60 2.80 1.76 -6.68
CA ILE A 60 2.57 2.21 -8.05
C ILE A 60 1.18 1.79 -8.50
N LYS A 61 0.57 2.59 -9.38
CA LYS A 61 -0.66 2.22 -10.08
C LYS A 61 -0.29 1.80 -11.50
N HIS A 62 -0.73 0.61 -11.90
CA HIS A 62 -0.57 0.12 -13.26
C HIS A 62 -1.91 -0.40 -13.77
N ASN A 63 -2.50 0.31 -14.74
CA ASN A 63 -3.86 0.09 -15.20
C ASN A 63 -4.86 0.08 -14.02
N ASN A 64 -5.49 -1.07 -13.78
CA ASN A 64 -6.52 -1.26 -12.76
C ASN A 64 -5.97 -1.89 -11.47
N LEU A 65 -4.65 -1.86 -11.28
CA LEU A 65 -3.97 -2.49 -10.17
C LEU A 65 -3.15 -1.48 -9.37
N TYR A 66 -3.16 -1.62 -8.06
CA TYR A 66 -2.15 -1.05 -7.17
C TYR A 66 -1.15 -2.14 -6.81
N CYS A 67 0.13 -1.87 -7.02
CA CYS A 67 1.21 -2.76 -6.59
C CYS A 67 1.97 -2.07 -5.46
N ILE A 68 2.03 -2.71 -4.29
CA ILE A 68 2.63 -2.19 -3.07
C ILE A 68 3.77 -3.13 -2.66
N PRO A 69 5.03 -2.83 -2.99
CA PRO A 69 6.18 -3.61 -2.52
C PRO A 69 6.67 -3.25 -1.11
#